data_AF-A0A3N8PUU8-F1
#
_entry.id   AF-A0A3N8PUU8-F1
#
_cell.length_a   1.000
_cell.length_b   1.000
_cell.length_c   1.000
_cell.angle_alpha   90.00
_cell.angle_beta   90.00
_cell.angle_gamma   90.00
#
_symmetry.space_group_name_H-M   'P 1'
#
loop_
_entity.id
_entity.type
_entity.pdbx_description
1 polymer ?
#
loop_
_entity_poly.entity_id
_entity_poly.type
_entity_poly.pdbx_seq_one_letter_code
_entity_poly.pdbx_strand_id
1 'polypeptide(L)'
;MLALIACQSVDLQAMRKKFASQLMLTMLAGAVLAAAIGTYAHWDSNRGGVLVAGLSSRHGITAQTVLVNLVLGFALMGVMTAVAMCMLWSWIVPRAAAAILRDLIRPFNATKYLVVFVLLIGTIWGLFLPSRGLVEATYKLGFGAVSWGTATLYLCDFAVALAGRSSPYWQKFYGDNKTDLYVCGLAGLTLVLLSSLSPERYSWYSLDLALLGSPFYLYAVFAIRECATIKVAGRNLPLRLRIVLCALFAALYAITLLVLLNVQSKTMPQYEALWYQISIFCGGLSAMIFARQIPFMLKQGKIELSPVLLRMFSSMKFSPGIYAEAARAATLWNRHVKLEKAVLRKQKARASKSRRR
;
A
#
# COMPACT_ATOMS: atom_id res chain seq x y z
N MET A 1 4.08 7.32 -13.75
CA MET A 1 5.55 7.15 -13.75
C MET A 1 6.06 6.27 -14.90
N LEU A 2 5.62 5.01 -15.06
CA LEU A 2 6.07 4.10 -16.14
C LEU A 2 5.72 4.54 -17.58
N ALA A 3 4.58 5.21 -17.79
CA ALA A 3 4.20 5.77 -19.10
C ALA A 3 4.96 7.06 -19.46
N LEU A 4 5.51 7.76 -18.47
CA LEU A 4 6.10 9.11 -18.62
C LEU A 4 7.59 9.08 -18.98
N ILE A 5 8.28 7.98 -18.69
CA ILE A 5 9.73 7.83 -18.93
C ILE A 5 10.02 7.23 -20.33
N ALA A 6 9.01 6.64 -20.98
CA ALA A 6 9.19 5.95 -22.27
C ALA A 6 9.00 6.84 -23.52
N CYS A 7 8.53 8.08 -23.39
CA CYS A 7 8.36 9.00 -24.52
C CYS A 7 9.61 9.85 -24.74
N GLN A 8 10.44 9.50 -25.73
CA GLN A 8 11.55 10.32 -26.23
C GLN A 8 11.09 11.35 -27.28
N SER A 9 10.16 12.25 -26.93
CA SER A 9 9.85 13.40 -27.78
C SER A 9 9.65 14.64 -26.92
N VAL A 10 10.21 15.76 -27.40
CA VAL A 10 10.08 17.22 -27.12
C VAL A 10 9.34 17.72 -25.85
N ASP A 11 8.38 16.99 -25.29
CA ASP A 11 7.67 17.26 -24.03
C ASP A 11 8.48 17.06 -22.74
N LEU A 12 9.70 16.51 -22.83
CA LEU A 12 10.50 16.13 -21.66
C LEU A 12 10.97 17.36 -20.84
N GLN A 13 11.12 18.52 -21.46
CA GLN A 13 11.48 19.77 -20.79
C GLN A 13 10.29 20.42 -20.07
N ALA A 14 9.10 20.41 -20.70
CA ALA A 14 7.86 20.88 -20.11
C ALA A 14 7.42 19.98 -18.94
N MET A 15 7.59 18.65 -19.08
CA MET A 15 7.33 17.70 -18.00
C MET A 15 8.40 17.73 -16.92
N ARG A 16 9.68 18.02 -17.21
CA ARG A 16 10.69 18.28 -16.17
C ARG A 16 10.38 19.53 -15.35
N LYS A 17 9.88 20.60 -15.97
CA LYS A 17 9.42 21.81 -15.24
C LYS A 17 8.19 21.52 -14.37
N LYS A 18 7.19 20.77 -14.87
CA LYS A 18 6.03 20.35 -14.07
C LYS A 18 6.39 19.33 -12.98
N PHE A 19 7.38 18.48 -13.22
CA PHE A 19 7.90 17.55 -12.22
C PHE A 19 8.71 18.29 -11.15
N ALA A 20 9.52 19.29 -11.52
CA ALA A 20 10.18 20.17 -10.56
C ALA A 20 9.16 20.96 -9.72
N SER A 21 8.04 21.39 -10.31
CA SER A 21 6.97 22.07 -9.57
C SER A 21 6.17 21.12 -8.67
N GLN A 22 5.97 19.85 -9.06
CA GLN A 22 5.32 18.83 -8.22
C GLN A 22 6.24 18.26 -7.13
N LEU A 23 7.55 18.18 -7.39
CA LEU A 23 8.57 17.89 -6.38
C LEU A 23 8.68 19.05 -5.40
N MET A 24 8.64 20.30 -5.88
CA MET A 24 8.50 21.47 -5.02
C MET A 24 7.20 21.44 -4.23
N LEU A 25 6.07 21.01 -4.81
CA LEU A 25 4.78 20.93 -4.13
C LEU A 25 4.77 19.82 -3.05
N THR A 26 5.47 18.72 -3.27
CA THR A 26 5.64 17.65 -2.27
C THR A 26 6.65 18.04 -1.18
N MET A 27 7.68 18.83 -1.52
CA MET A 27 8.56 19.45 -0.53
C MET A 27 7.87 20.60 0.23
N LEU A 28 6.99 21.37 -0.41
CA LEU A 28 6.11 22.36 0.21
C LEU A 28 5.04 21.69 1.07
N ALA A 29 4.48 20.55 0.65
CA ALA A 29 3.59 19.75 1.49
C ALA A 29 4.35 19.21 2.71
N GLY A 30 5.61 18.78 2.54
CA GLY A 30 6.51 18.43 3.65
C GLY A 30 6.83 19.61 4.56
N ALA A 31 7.03 20.81 4.01
CA ALA A 31 7.30 22.04 4.76
C ALA A 31 6.05 22.60 5.47
N VAL A 32 4.87 22.48 4.86
CA VAL A 32 3.57 22.79 5.47
C VAL A 32 3.24 21.78 6.56
N LEU A 33 3.60 20.50 6.38
CA LEU A 33 3.53 19.50 7.45
C LEU A 33 4.52 19.83 8.59
N ALA A 34 5.73 20.30 8.28
CA ALA A 34 6.69 20.78 9.27
C ALA A 34 6.21 22.04 10.02
N ALA A 35 5.51 22.96 9.34
CA ALA A 35 4.86 24.11 9.97
C ALA A 35 3.66 23.69 10.84
N ALA A 36 2.89 22.67 10.41
CA ALA A 36 1.83 22.06 11.20
C ALA A 36 2.37 21.30 12.44
N ILE A 37 3.58 20.75 12.35
CA ILE A 37 4.32 20.19 13.50
C ILE A 37 4.71 21.31 14.48
N GLY A 38 5.11 22.49 13.99
CA GLY A 38 5.37 23.68 14.81
C GLY A 38 4.13 24.19 15.56
N THR A 39 2.95 24.14 14.96
CA THR A 39 1.68 24.53 15.61
C THR A 39 1.12 23.45 16.53
N TYR A 40 1.35 22.17 16.24
CA TYR A 40 0.98 21.05 17.13
C TYR A 40 1.81 21.04 18.43
N ALA A 41 3.11 21.33 18.34
CA ALA A 41 3.96 21.53 19.52
C ALA A 41 3.48 22.69 20.42
N HIS A 42 2.75 23.65 19.86
CA HIS A 42 2.13 24.75 20.60
C HIS A 42 0.75 24.38 21.20
N TRP A 43 0.04 23.40 20.63
CA TRP A 43 -1.29 22.96 21.07
C TRP A 43 -1.26 21.98 22.25
N ASP A 44 -0.23 21.14 22.34
CA ASP A 44 0.03 20.23 23.47
C ASP A 44 0.20 20.98 24.80
N SER A 45 0.47 22.29 24.75
CA SER A 45 0.70 23.10 25.95
C SER A 45 -0.56 23.50 26.72
N ASN A 46 -1.80 23.37 26.18
CA ASN A 46 -2.91 24.12 26.81
C ASN A 46 -4.29 23.47 26.99
N ARG A 47 -4.79 22.47 26.24
CA ARG A 47 -6.20 22.01 26.43
C ARG A 47 -6.55 20.53 26.23
N GLY A 48 -5.64 19.67 25.76
CA GLY A 48 -5.94 18.25 25.51
C GLY A 48 -6.08 17.37 26.77
N GLY A 49 -5.60 17.82 27.93
CA GLY A 49 -5.49 17.00 29.14
C GLY A 49 -6.79 16.72 29.91
N VAL A 50 -7.86 17.50 29.72
CA VAL A 50 -9.02 17.50 30.65
C VAL A 50 -9.95 16.31 30.45
N LEU A 51 -10.22 15.90 29.20
CA LEU A 51 -11.15 14.81 28.88
C LEU A 51 -10.53 13.42 29.16
N VAL A 52 -9.21 13.36 29.02
CA VAL A 52 -8.35 12.19 29.24
C VAL A 52 -8.14 11.97 30.76
N ALA A 53 -7.97 13.04 31.54
CA ALA A 53 -7.89 12.97 33.00
C ALA A 53 -9.18 12.43 33.66
N GLY A 54 -10.36 12.76 33.13
CA GLY A 54 -11.64 12.32 33.70
C GLY A 54 -11.93 10.81 33.62
N LEU A 55 -11.40 10.14 32.59
CA LEU A 55 -11.54 8.67 32.43
C LEU A 55 -10.48 7.90 33.23
N SER A 56 -9.32 8.51 33.48
CA SER A 56 -8.23 7.92 34.27
C SER A 56 -8.58 7.83 35.77
N SER A 57 -9.29 8.82 36.30
CA SER A 57 -9.62 8.86 37.74
C SER A 57 -10.62 7.79 38.16
N ARG A 58 -11.48 7.29 37.25
CA ARG A 58 -12.50 6.27 37.56
C ARG A 58 -11.97 4.83 37.63
N HIS A 59 -10.84 4.54 37.02
CA HIS A 59 -10.36 3.15 36.89
C HIS A 59 -8.95 2.91 37.42
N GLY A 60 -8.27 3.93 37.97
CA GLY A 60 -6.89 3.77 38.47
C GLY A 60 -5.89 3.37 37.37
N ILE A 61 -6.31 3.48 36.11
CA ILE A 61 -5.51 3.21 34.91
C ILE A 61 -5.08 4.57 34.37
N THR A 62 -3.80 4.72 34.01
CA THR A 62 -3.32 5.96 33.40
C THR A 62 -4.13 6.24 32.14
N ALA A 63 -4.49 7.50 31.93
CA ALA A 63 -5.36 7.92 30.84
C ALA A 63 -4.86 7.48 29.45
N GLN A 64 -3.54 7.39 29.33
CA GLN A 64 -2.81 6.89 28.16
C GLN A 64 -3.11 5.41 27.90
N THR A 65 -3.22 4.58 28.94
CA THR A 65 -3.51 3.14 28.83
C THR A 65 -4.98 2.86 28.48
N VAL A 66 -5.93 3.68 28.95
CA VAL A 66 -7.36 3.54 28.54
C VAL A 66 -7.55 3.89 27.07
N LEU A 67 -6.93 4.99 26.61
CA LEU A 67 -6.97 5.41 25.21
C LEU A 67 -6.26 4.39 24.30
N VAL A 68 -5.08 3.90 24.72
CA VAL A 68 -4.33 2.86 24.01
C VAL A 68 -5.12 1.57 23.92
N ASN A 69 -5.82 1.12 24.97
CA ASN A 69 -6.62 -0.12 24.94
C ASN A 69 -7.88 0.00 24.08
N LEU A 70 -8.56 1.15 24.06
CA LEU A 70 -9.68 1.41 23.15
C LEU A 70 -9.21 1.46 21.69
N VAL A 71 -8.14 2.19 21.41
CA VAL A 71 -7.56 2.29 20.06
C VAL A 71 -6.98 0.95 19.61
N LEU A 72 -6.32 0.18 20.49
CA LEU A 72 -5.84 -1.19 20.20
C LEU A 72 -7.02 -2.11 19.89
N GLY A 73 -8.06 -2.11 20.71
CA GLY A 73 -9.23 -2.98 20.53
C GLY A 73 -9.92 -2.72 19.19
N PHE A 74 -10.14 -1.46 18.83
CA PHE A 74 -10.75 -1.08 17.56
C PHE A 74 -9.81 -1.22 16.35
N ALA A 75 -8.49 -1.06 16.50
CA ALA A 75 -7.53 -1.20 15.41
C ALA A 75 -7.21 -2.68 15.10
N LEU A 76 -6.99 -3.52 16.12
CA LEU A 76 -6.79 -4.96 15.94
C LEU A 76 -8.07 -5.64 15.46
N MET A 77 -9.24 -5.34 16.07
CA MET A 77 -10.50 -5.82 15.50
C MET A 77 -10.73 -5.22 14.11
N GLY A 78 -10.53 -3.93 13.89
CA GLY A 78 -10.79 -3.31 12.58
C GLY A 78 -9.98 -3.93 11.45
N VAL A 79 -8.67 -4.12 11.65
CA VAL A 79 -7.78 -4.70 10.63
C VAL A 79 -7.99 -6.20 10.50
N MET A 80 -8.08 -6.96 11.59
CA MET A 80 -8.29 -8.42 11.52
C MET A 80 -9.70 -8.77 11.04
N THR A 81 -10.71 -8.00 11.43
CA THR A 81 -12.09 -8.18 10.94
C THR A 81 -12.21 -7.72 9.49
N ALA A 82 -11.49 -6.68 9.05
CA ALA A 82 -11.46 -6.31 7.63
C ALA A 82 -10.74 -7.36 6.77
N VAL A 83 -9.64 -7.93 7.26
CA VAL A 83 -8.92 -9.01 6.57
C VAL A 83 -9.74 -10.30 6.56
N ALA A 84 -10.30 -10.70 7.70
CA ALA A 84 -11.17 -11.87 7.82
C ALA A 84 -12.48 -11.69 7.03
N MET A 85 -13.11 -10.51 7.07
CA MET A 85 -14.28 -10.20 6.25
C MET A 85 -13.93 -10.22 4.78
N CYS A 86 -12.79 -9.67 4.34
CA CYS A 86 -12.35 -9.73 2.94
C CYS A 86 -12.05 -11.17 2.49
N MET A 87 -11.50 -12.01 3.38
CA MET A 87 -11.16 -13.42 3.08
C MET A 87 -12.37 -14.34 3.10
N LEU A 88 -13.30 -14.11 4.02
CA LEU A 88 -14.58 -14.83 4.10
C LEU A 88 -15.62 -14.24 3.13
N TRP A 89 -15.39 -13.06 2.55
CA TRP A 89 -16.32 -12.35 1.66
C TRP A 89 -16.74 -13.19 0.47
N SER A 90 -15.78 -13.85 -0.18
CA SER A 90 -16.01 -14.71 -1.35
C SER A 90 -16.82 -15.96 -1.01
N TRP A 91 -16.85 -16.37 0.27
CA TRP A 91 -17.57 -17.55 0.77
C TRP A 91 -18.94 -17.20 1.38
N ILE A 92 -19.06 -16.04 2.04
CA ILE A 92 -20.29 -15.54 2.67
C ILE A 92 -21.25 -14.97 1.63
N VAL A 93 -20.77 -14.19 0.65
CA VAL A 93 -21.61 -13.52 -0.36
C VAL A 93 -22.49 -14.46 -1.20
N PRO A 94 -22.03 -15.65 -1.64
CA PRO A 94 -22.90 -16.58 -2.36
C PRO A 94 -23.92 -17.29 -1.44
N ARG A 95 -23.72 -17.33 -0.12
CA ARG A 95 -24.57 -18.09 0.83
C ARG A 95 -25.53 -17.22 1.65
N ALA A 96 -25.16 -15.98 1.95
CA ALA A 96 -25.98 -15.02 2.70
C ALA A 96 -26.59 -13.99 1.74
N ALA A 97 -27.42 -14.44 0.80
CA ALA A 97 -28.26 -13.56 0.02
C ALA A 97 -29.54 -13.25 0.80
N ALA A 98 -29.56 -12.15 1.56
CA ALA A 98 -30.80 -11.54 2.01
C ALA A 98 -30.68 -10.01 1.93
N ALA A 99 -31.68 -9.40 1.31
CA ALA A 99 -31.71 -8.04 0.75
C ALA A 99 -31.18 -6.91 1.66
N ILE A 100 -31.13 -7.09 2.97
CA ILE A 100 -30.68 -6.10 3.96
C ILE A 100 -29.18 -5.77 3.81
N LEU A 101 -28.32 -6.75 3.48
CA LEU A 101 -26.88 -6.48 3.24
C LEU A 101 -26.62 -5.81 1.87
N ARG A 102 -27.54 -5.96 0.92
CA ARG A 102 -27.44 -5.39 -0.43
C ARG A 102 -27.65 -3.88 -0.40
N ASP A 103 -28.45 -3.39 0.56
CA ASP A 103 -28.74 -1.96 0.76
C ASP A 103 -27.80 -1.29 1.77
N LEU A 104 -27.33 -1.99 2.81
CA LEU A 104 -26.35 -1.44 3.77
C LEU A 104 -24.96 -1.24 3.12
N ILE A 105 -24.64 -2.05 2.10
CA ILE A 105 -23.37 -2.02 1.38
C ILE A 105 -23.64 -1.59 -0.06
N ARG A 106 -23.84 -0.29 -0.30
CA ARG A 106 -23.35 0.30 -1.54
C ARG A 106 -21.82 0.15 -1.50
N PRO A 107 -21.21 -0.75 -2.28
CA PRO A 107 -19.86 -1.26 -2.00
C PRO A 107 -18.74 -0.22 -2.15
N PHE A 108 -19.05 0.98 -2.64
CA PHE A 108 -18.04 2.00 -2.94
C PHE A 108 -17.94 3.13 -1.91
N ASN A 109 -18.99 3.35 -1.11
CA ASN A 109 -18.92 4.31 0.00
C ASN A 109 -18.23 3.68 1.22
N ALA A 110 -18.48 2.41 1.52
CA ALA A 110 -17.82 1.74 2.64
C ALA A 110 -16.29 1.67 2.46
N THR A 111 -15.80 1.33 1.26
CA THR A 111 -14.35 1.21 0.98
C THR A 111 -13.60 2.52 1.17
N LYS A 112 -14.14 3.67 0.72
CA LYS A 112 -13.48 4.97 0.95
C LYS A 112 -13.42 5.30 2.44
N TYR A 113 -14.48 5.02 3.20
CA TYR A 113 -14.51 5.28 4.64
C TYR A 113 -13.56 4.35 5.39
N LEU A 114 -13.49 3.08 4.99
CA LEU A 114 -12.56 2.10 5.54
C LEU A 114 -11.11 2.54 5.32
N VAL A 115 -10.74 2.91 4.10
CA VAL A 115 -9.37 3.35 3.79
C VAL A 115 -9.01 4.61 4.57
N VAL A 116 -9.91 5.61 4.61
CA VAL A 116 -9.70 6.83 5.40
C VAL A 116 -9.59 6.51 6.88
N PHE A 117 -10.43 5.63 7.40
CA PHE A 117 -10.42 5.23 8.80
C PHE A 117 -9.12 4.51 9.19
N VAL A 118 -8.67 3.53 8.38
CA VAL A 118 -7.41 2.81 8.63
C VAL A 118 -6.20 3.75 8.52
N LEU A 119 -6.21 4.67 7.55
CA LEU A 119 -5.19 5.71 7.43
C LEU A 119 -5.17 6.65 8.64
N LEU A 120 -6.34 7.10 9.10
CA LEU A 120 -6.46 7.96 10.27
C LEU A 120 -5.97 7.26 11.53
N ILE A 121 -6.33 5.99 11.76
CA ILE A 121 -5.81 5.21 12.89
C ILE A 121 -4.29 5.13 12.83
N GLY A 122 -3.73 4.72 11.68
CA GLY A 122 -2.28 4.60 11.53
C GLY A 122 -1.55 5.92 11.77
N THR A 123 -2.11 7.02 11.25
CA THR A 123 -1.55 8.37 11.40
C THR A 123 -1.65 8.89 12.82
N ILE A 124 -2.85 8.85 13.42
CA ILE A 124 -3.09 9.33 14.79
C ILE A 124 -2.24 8.54 15.78
N TRP A 125 -2.22 7.20 15.66
CA TRP A 125 -1.37 6.38 16.52
C TRP A 125 0.11 6.76 16.34
N GLY A 126 0.59 6.87 15.09
CA GLY A 126 1.97 7.26 14.79
C GLY A 126 2.36 8.63 15.34
N LEU A 127 1.46 9.61 15.32
CA LEU A 127 1.67 10.96 15.87
C LEU A 127 1.85 10.98 17.39
N PHE A 128 1.20 10.07 18.11
CA PHE A 128 1.34 9.94 19.57
C PHE A 128 2.57 9.13 20.00
N LEU A 129 3.37 8.60 19.07
CA LEU A 129 4.59 7.86 19.40
C LEU A 129 5.79 8.81 19.53
N PRO A 130 6.60 8.72 20.59
CA PRO A 130 7.80 9.55 20.75
C PRO A 130 8.79 9.27 19.63
N SER A 131 9.31 10.30 18.95
CA SER A 131 10.32 10.12 17.90
C SER A 131 11.71 10.40 18.46
N ARG A 132 12.61 9.41 18.43
CA ARG A 132 13.96 9.55 19.00
C ARG A 132 15.00 10.10 18.01
N GLY A 133 14.59 10.33 16.76
CA GLY A 133 15.43 10.92 15.72
C GLY A 133 14.69 11.14 14.40
N LEU A 134 15.37 11.78 13.45
CA LEU A 134 14.82 12.14 12.14
C LEU A 134 14.37 10.92 11.33
N VAL A 135 15.09 9.80 11.43
CA VAL A 135 14.78 8.56 10.69
C VAL A 135 13.45 7.96 11.16
N GLU A 136 13.24 7.87 12.47
CA GLU A 136 11.98 7.37 13.04
C GLU A 136 10.82 8.30 12.73
N ALA A 137 11.00 9.62 12.85
CA ALA A 137 9.98 10.60 12.48
C ALA A 137 9.59 10.49 10.99
N THR A 138 10.59 10.35 10.11
CA THR A 138 10.37 10.20 8.66
C THR A 138 9.68 8.87 8.35
N TYR A 139 10.05 7.79 9.03
CA TYR A 139 9.38 6.50 8.89
C TYR A 139 7.92 6.60 9.33
N LYS A 140 7.65 7.20 10.49
CA LYS A 140 6.30 7.34 11.08
C LYS A 140 5.35 8.07 10.14
N LEU A 141 5.75 9.27 9.73
CA LEU A 141 4.91 10.19 8.96
C LEU A 141 4.91 9.90 7.47
N GLY A 142 6.06 9.50 6.92
CA GLY A 142 6.22 9.32 5.48
C GLY A 142 5.87 7.93 4.98
N PHE A 143 6.15 6.89 5.77
CA PHE A 143 6.07 5.50 5.30
C PHE A 143 5.01 4.67 6.04
N GLY A 144 5.03 4.63 7.37
CA GLY A 144 4.17 3.74 8.14
C GLY A 144 2.69 4.10 8.03
N ALA A 145 2.29 5.35 8.32
CA ALA A 145 0.87 5.73 8.21
C ALA A 145 0.30 5.54 6.78
N VAL A 146 1.10 5.85 5.76
CA VAL A 146 0.72 5.71 4.35
C VAL A 146 0.62 4.22 3.95
N SER A 147 1.46 3.36 4.51
CA SER A 147 1.46 1.93 4.18
C SER A 147 0.17 1.24 4.63
N TRP A 148 -0.42 1.65 5.75
CA TRP A 148 -1.70 1.12 6.25
C TRP A 148 -2.83 1.39 5.26
N GLY A 149 -2.96 2.64 4.81
CA GLY A 149 -3.96 3.02 3.81
C GLY A 149 -3.73 2.31 2.47
N THR A 150 -2.48 2.21 2.03
CA THR A 150 -2.11 1.56 0.76
C THR A 150 -2.39 0.06 0.78
N ALA A 151 -2.05 -0.62 1.87
CA ALA A 151 -2.34 -2.04 2.05
C ALA A 151 -3.86 -2.30 2.03
N THR A 152 -4.63 -1.45 2.74
CA THR A 152 -6.09 -1.52 2.75
C THR A 152 -6.68 -1.35 1.35
N LEU A 153 -6.15 -0.40 0.57
CA LEU A 153 -6.57 -0.19 -0.81
C LEU A 153 -6.35 -1.43 -1.68
N TYR A 154 -5.16 -2.03 -1.61
CA TYR A 154 -4.86 -3.24 -2.38
C TYR A 154 -5.70 -4.44 -1.94
N LEU A 155 -5.93 -4.61 -0.64
CA LEU A 155 -6.79 -5.69 -0.13
C LEU A 155 -8.25 -5.53 -0.58
N CYS A 156 -8.76 -4.29 -0.58
CA CYS A 156 -10.11 -4.01 -1.08
C CYS A 156 -10.21 -4.29 -2.59
N ASP A 157 -9.22 -3.85 -3.36
CA ASP A 157 -9.17 -4.09 -4.81
C ASP A 157 -9.04 -5.59 -5.13
N PHE A 158 -8.24 -6.32 -4.35
CA PHE A 158 -8.13 -7.78 -4.39
C PHE A 158 -9.47 -8.46 -4.12
N ALA A 159 -10.17 -8.09 -3.03
CA ALA A 159 -11.47 -8.67 -2.69
C ALA A 159 -12.53 -8.43 -3.78
N VAL A 160 -12.58 -7.22 -4.34
CA VAL A 160 -13.51 -6.89 -5.44
C VAL A 160 -13.14 -7.64 -6.73
N ALA A 161 -11.86 -7.84 -7.00
CA ALA A 161 -11.40 -8.63 -8.14
C ALA A 161 -11.75 -10.11 -7.99
N LEU A 162 -11.55 -10.71 -6.82
CA LEU A 162 -11.95 -12.11 -6.55
C LEU A 162 -13.46 -12.32 -6.62
N ALA A 163 -14.25 -11.30 -6.25
CA ALA A 163 -15.71 -11.34 -6.40
C ALA A 163 -16.19 -11.21 -7.85
N GLY A 164 -15.29 -11.16 -8.85
CA GLY A 164 -15.64 -11.02 -10.26
C GLY A 164 -16.19 -9.63 -10.65
N ARG A 165 -16.08 -8.64 -9.74
CA ARG A 165 -16.65 -7.29 -9.92
C ARG A 165 -15.62 -6.25 -10.40
N SER A 166 -14.36 -6.65 -10.58
CA SER A 166 -13.32 -5.83 -11.21
C SER A 166 -13.18 -6.14 -12.71
N SER A 167 -12.29 -5.47 -13.42
CA SER A 167 -12.07 -5.76 -14.85
C SER A 167 -11.33 -7.08 -15.06
N PRO A 168 -11.46 -7.74 -16.22
CA PRO A 168 -10.76 -9.01 -16.51
C PRO A 168 -9.24 -8.90 -16.35
N TYR A 169 -8.67 -7.71 -16.58
CA TYR A 169 -7.26 -7.43 -16.36
C TYR A 169 -6.86 -7.60 -14.90
N TRP A 170 -7.60 -6.98 -13.98
CA TRP A 170 -7.34 -7.04 -12.55
C TRP A 170 -7.73 -8.36 -11.92
N GLN A 171 -8.79 -9.01 -12.43
CA GLN A 171 -9.12 -10.39 -12.05
C GLN A 171 -7.97 -11.35 -12.36
N LYS A 172 -7.34 -11.21 -13.53
CA LYS A 172 -6.17 -12.01 -13.90
C LYS A 172 -4.95 -11.66 -13.03
N PHE A 173 -4.66 -10.37 -12.83
CA PHE A 173 -3.56 -9.95 -11.98
C PHE A 173 -3.66 -10.55 -10.57
N TYR A 174 -4.80 -10.38 -9.90
CA TYR A 174 -5.00 -10.94 -8.57
C TYR A 174 -5.17 -12.45 -8.58
N GLY A 175 -5.67 -13.04 -9.66
CA GLY A 175 -5.72 -14.48 -9.87
C GLY A 175 -4.33 -15.13 -9.88
N ASP A 176 -3.35 -14.47 -10.50
CA ASP A 176 -1.94 -14.91 -10.54
C ASP A 176 -1.25 -14.78 -9.16
N ASN A 177 -1.76 -13.91 -8.28
CA ASN A 177 -1.16 -13.59 -6.97
C ASN A 177 -1.95 -14.15 -5.77
N LYS A 178 -3.11 -14.78 -6.01
CA LYS A 178 -4.04 -15.17 -4.94
C LYS A 178 -3.44 -16.12 -3.93
N THR A 179 -2.58 -17.05 -4.38
CA THR A 179 -1.98 -18.07 -3.50
C THR A 179 -1.12 -17.43 -2.43
N ASP A 180 -0.27 -16.47 -2.79
CA ASP A 180 0.59 -15.79 -1.81
C ASP A 180 -0.22 -14.95 -0.82
N LEU A 181 -1.29 -14.31 -1.28
CA LEU A 181 -2.21 -13.55 -0.42
C LEU A 181 -3.02 -14.47 0.52
N TYR A 182 -3.45 -15.64 0.04
CA TYR A 182 -4.13 -16.64 0.88
C TYR A 182 -3.18 -17.26 1.90
N VAL A 183 -1.96 -17.62 1.51
CA VAL A 183 -0.95 -18.17 2.42
C VAL A 183 -0.61 -17.15 3.51
N CYS A 184 -0.42 -15.88 3.14
CA CYS A 184 -0.22 -14.79 4.09
C CYS A 184 -1.41 -14.64 5.06
N GLY A 185 -2.64 -14.67 4.52
CA GLY A 185 -3.86 -14.61 5.31
C GLY A 185 -4.02 -15.74 6.31
N LEU A 186 -3.79 -16.98 5.85
CA LEU A 186 -3.84 -18.17 6.67
C LEU A 186 -2.75 -18.13 7.75
N ALA A 187 -1.53 -17.72 7.41
CA ALA A 187 -0.46 -17.57 8.40
C ALA A 187 -0.82 -16.51 9.46
N GLY A 188 -1.36 -15.36 9.05
CA GLY A 188 -1.86 -14.34 9.98
C GLY A 188 -3.00 -14.85 10.87
N LEU A 189 -3.95 -15.59 10.31
CA LEU A 189 -5.03 -16.22 11.07
C LEU A 189 -4.49 -17.25 12.07
N THR A 190 -3.54 -18.09 11.66
CA THR A 190 -2.86 -19.05 12.54
C THR A 190 -2.16 -18.33 13.70
N LEU A 191 -1.46 -17.22 13.45
CA LEU A 191 -0.83 -16.43 14.51
C LEU A 191 -1.87 -15.89 15.51
N VAL A 192 -3.02 -15.42 15.04
CA VAL A 192 -4.10 -14.94 15.92
C VAL A 192 -4.75 -16.09 16.70
N LEU A 193 -4.94 -17.25 16.08
CA LEU A 193 -5.46 -18.42 16.79
C LEU A 193 -4.48 -18.89 17.86
N LEU A 194 -3.19 -18.98 17.55
CA LEU A 194 -2.15 -19.35 18.50
C LEU A 194 -2.07 -18.35 19.65
N SER A 195 -2.13 -17.05 19.39
CA SER A 195 -2.09 -16.03 20.44
C SER A 195 -3.35 -16.00 21.30
N SER A 196 -4.51 -16.38 20.74
CA SER A 196 -5.78 -16.43 21.48
C SER A 196 -5.94 -17.71 22.30
N LEU A 197 -5.35 -18.82 21.85
CA LEU A 197 -5.43 -20.13 22.52
C LEU A 197 -4.27 -20.38 23.48
N SER A 198 -3.16 -19.64 23.35
CA SER A 198 -2.03 -19.76 24.26
C SER A 198 -2.38 -19.20 25.64
N PRO A 199 -2.06 -19.92 26.74
CA PRO A 199 -2.19 -19.39 28.09
C PRO A 199 -1.15 -18.31 28.41
N GLU A 200 -0.08 -18.21 27.61
CA GLU A 200 0.94 -17.18 27.77
C GLU A 200 0.53 -15.86 27.12
N ARG A 201 0.77 -14.74 27.80
CA ARG A 201 0.53 -13.41 27.24
C ARG A 201 1.45 -13.18 26.04
N TYR A 202 0.86 -12.94 24.87
CA TYR A 202 1.60 -12.60 23.66
C TYR A 202 2.56 -11.43 23.92
N SER A 203 3.85 -11.66 23.69
CA SER A 203 4.85 -10.62 23.80
C SER A 203 4.75 -9.72 22.58
N TRP A 204 4.40 -8.45 22.75
CA TRP A 204 4.41 -7.46 21.66
C TRP A 204 5.81 -7.17 21.09
N TYR A 205 6.86 -7.77 21.67
CA TYR A 205 8.22 -7.80 21.14
C TYR A 205 8.51 -9.03 20.27
N SER A 206 7.60 -10.01 20.21
CA SER A 206 7.72 -11.11 19.25
C SER A 206 7.57 -10.50 17.87
N LEU A 207 8.59 -10.69 17.04
CA LEU A 207 8.72 -10.03 15.73
C LEU A 207 7.78 -10.68 14.69
N ASP A 208 6.83 -11.52 15.12
CA ASP A 208 6.09 -12.46 14.27
C ASP A 208 5.30 -11.74 13.19
N LEU A 209 4.60 -10.66 13.54
CA LEU A 209 3.80 -9.89 12.58
C LEU A 209 4.69 -9.16 11.56
N ALA A 210 5.81 -8.60 12.00
CA ALA A 210 6.75 -7.96 11.11
C ALA A 210 7.48 -8.97 10.21
N LEU A 211 7.82 -10.14 10.72
CA LEU A 211 8.44 -11.23 9.97
C LEU A 211 7.47 -11.90 8.99
N LEU A 212 6.16 -11.80 9.22
CA LEU A 212 5.16 -12.19 8.22
C LEU A 212 5.23 -11.26 6.98
N GLY A 213 5.52 -9.97 7.18
CA GLY A 213 5.56 -8.98 6.11
C GLY A 213 6.93 -8.73 5.49
N SER A 214 8.02 -8.91 6.24
CA SER A 214 9.37 -8.57 5.78
C SER A 214 9.83 -9.33 4.52
N PRO A 215 9.50 -10.63 4.31
CA PRO A 215 9.88 -11.35 3.09
C PRO A 215 9.25 -10.75 1.83
N PHE A 216 8.15 -10.01 1.94
CA PHE A 216 7.50 -9.36 0.80
C PHE A 216 8.35 -8.25 0.16
N TYR A 217 9.23 -7.59 0.91
CA TYR A 217 10.20 -6.67 0.32
C TYR A 217 11.24 -7.41 -0.53
N LEU A 218 11.66 -8.62 -0.12
CA LEU A 218 12.55 -9.44 -0.93
C LEU A 218 11.85 -9.94 -2.19
N TYR A 219 10.61 -10.41 -2.08
CA TYR A 219 9.78 -10.75 -3.24
C TYR A 219 9.63 -9.57 -4.21
N ALA A 220 9.52 -8.35 -3.69
CA ALA A 220 9.48 -7.15 -4.53
C ALA A 220 10.77 -6.98 -5.34
N VAL A 221 11.95 -7.15 -4.75
CA VAL A 221 13.24 -7.10 -5.47
C VAL A 221 13.29 -8.17 -6.58
N PHE A 222 12.87 -9.40 -6.29
CA PHE A 222 12.86 -10.47 -7.29
C PHE A 222 11.88 -10.20 -8.44
N ALA A 223 10.70 -9.66 -8.16
CA ALA A 223 9.72 -9.27 -9.18
C ALA A 223 10.26 -8.18 -10.12
N ILE A 224 11.01 -7.21 -9.60
CA ILE A 224 11.67 -6.19 -10.44
C ILE A 224 12.80 -6.80 -11.27
N ARG A 225 13.56 -7.76 -10.72
CA ARG A 225 14.60 -8.48 -11.46
C ARG A 225 14.01 -9.25 -12.64
N GLU A 226 12.84 -9.85 -12.48
CA GLU A 226 12.12 -10.55 -13.56
C GLU A 226 11.82 -9.63 -14.77
N CYS A 227 11.61 -8.33 -14.53
CA CYS A 227 11.40 -7.34 -15.59
C CYS A 227 12.58 -7.23 -16.57
N ALA A 228 13.73 -7.81 -16.25
CA ALA A 228 14.89 -7.80 -17.15
C ALA A 228 14.73 -8.68 -18.40
N THR A 229 13.92 -9.74 -18.31
CA THR A 229 13.72 -10.70 -19.41
C THR A 229 12.49 -10.38 -20.27
N ILE A 230 11.60 -9.51 -19.79
CA ILE A 230 10.32 -9.22 -20.43
C ILE A 230 10.48 -8.07 -21.45
N LYS A 231 10.19 -8.38 -22.72
CA LYS A 231 10.20 -7.41 -23.83
C LYS A 231 8.79 -6.90 -24.14
N VAL A 232 8.62 -5.58 -24.16
CA VAL A 232 7.42 -4.91 -24.66
C VAL A 232 7.78 -4.15 -25.92
N ALA A 233 7.11 -4.46 -27.03
CA ALA A 233 7.43 -3.87 -28.34
C ALA A 233 8.94 -3.93 -28.67
N GLY A 234 9.56 -5.09 -28.43
CA GLY A 234 10.98 -5.33 -28.72
C GLY A 234 11.96 -4.66 -27.75
N ARG A 235 11.49 -3.83 -26.81
CA ARG A 235 12.31 -3.12 -25.83
C ARG A 235 12.12 -3.69 -24.42
N ASN A 236 13.20 -3.73 -23.65
CA ASN A 236 13.18 -4.09 -22.24
C ASN A 236 12.90 -2.85 -21.37
N LEU A 237 12.50 -3.07 -20.11
CA LEU A 237 12.48 -2.00 -19.13
C LEU A 237 13.90 -1.42 -18.96
N PRO A 238 14.08 -0.08 -18.96
CA PRO A 238 15.39 0.55 -18.83
C PRO A 238 16.16 0.07 -17.60
N LEU A 239 17.44 -0.27 -17.76
CA LEU A 239 18.30 -0.77 -16.67
C LEU A 239 18.31 0.18 -15.47
N ARG A 240 18.45 1.48 -15.71
CA ARG A 240 18.45 2.51 -14.66
C ARG A 240 17.19 2.46 -13.80
N LEU A 241 16.02 2.29 -14.41
CA LEU A 241 14.76 2.21 -13.69
C LEU A 241 14.68 0.94 -12.83
N ARG A 242 15.13 -0.20 -13.36
CA ARG A 242 15.20 -1.46 -12.58
C ARG A 242 16.12 -1.32 -11.38
N ILE A 243 17.32 -0.74 -11.56
CA ILE A 243 18.28 -0.53 -10.47
C ILE A 243 17.67 0.36 -9.39
N VAL A 244 17.04 1.48 -9.77
CA VAL A 244 16.40 2.39 -8.80
C VAL A 244 15.28 1.69 -8.02
N LEU A 245 14.43 0.91 -8.69
CA LEU A 245 13.36 0.16 -8.02
C LEU A 245 13.90 -0.95 -7.11
N CYS A 246 14.91 -1.70 -7.54
CA CYS A 246 15.57 -2.70 -6.69
C CYS A 246 16.23 -2.05 -5.47
N ALA A 247 16.96 -0.94 -5.66
CA ALA A 247 17.59 -0.18 -4.60
C ALA A 247 16.56 0.37 -3.60
N LEU A 248 15.41 0.85 -4.09
CA LEU A 248 14.30 1.29 -3.23
C LEU A 248 13.79 0.16 -2.34
N PHE A 249 13.43 -1.00 -2.89
CA PHE A 249 12.93 -2.12 -2.09
C PHE A 249 13.98 -2.71 -1.16
N ALA A 250 15.25 -2.77 -1.59
CA ALA A 250 16.36 -3.19 -0.74
C ALA A 250 16.59 -2.21 0.43
N ALA A 251 16.50 -0.89 0.19
CA ALA A 251 16.59 0.11 1.23
C ALA A 251 15.42 0.02 2.22
N LEU A 252 14.18 -0.17 1.73
CA LEU A 252 13.01 -0.38 2.60
C LEU A 252 13.14 -1.64 3.45
N TYR A 253 13.70 -2.71 2.89
CA TYR A 253 14.02 -3.93 3.65
C TYR A 253 15.09 -3.67 4.71
N ALA A 254 16.18 -2.98 4.38
CA ALA A 254 17.22 -2.63 5.34
C ALA A 254 16.69 -1.75 6.49
N ILE A 255 15.87 -0.73 6.17
CA ILE A 255 15.20 0.11 7.18
C ILE A 255 14.30 -0.74 8.08
N THR A 256 13.55 -1.68 7.49
CA THR A 256 12.71 -2.62 8.26
C THR A 256 13.54 -3.44 9.24
N LEU A 257 14.70 -3.95 8.84
CA LEU A 257 15.60 -4.68 9.73
C LEU A 257 16.12 -3.80 10.87
N LEU A 258 16.50 -2.55 10.59
CA LEU A 258 16.95 -1.61 11.62
C LEU A 258 15.85 -1.33 12.66
N VAL A 259 14.61 -1.13 12.20
CA VAL A 259 13.45 -0.97 13.10
C VAL A 259 13.23 -2.23 13.93
N LEU A 260 13.36 -3.42 13.34
CA LEU A 260 13.20 -4.68 14.09
C LEU A 260 14.28 -4.91 15.14
N LEU A 261 15.52 -4.48 14.89
CA LEU A 261 16.57 -4.51 15.91
C LEU A 261 16.23 -3.59 17.09
N ASN A 262 15.62 -2.43 16.85
CA ASN A 262 15.13 -1.54 17.91
C ASN A 262 13.97 -2.17 18.70
N VAL A 263 13.07 -2.88 18.03
CA VAL A 263 12.00 -3.64 18.71
C VAL A 263 12.59 -4.76 19.56
N GLN A 264 13.52 -5.54 19.03
CA GLN A 264 14.12 -6.69 19.72
C GLN A 264 14.98 -6.27 20.91
N SER A 265 15.65 -5.12 20.84
CA SER A 265 16.43 -4.57 21.96
C SER A 265 15.57 -4.09 23.14
N LYS A 266 14.24 -4.17 23.04
CA LYS A 266 13.26 -3.75 24.06
C LYS A 266 13.42 -2.29 24.49
N THR A 267 14.07 -1.48 23.64
CA THR A 267 14.27 -0.06 23.89
C THR A 267 12.97 0.73 23.68
N MET A 268 12.01 0.18 22.93
CA MET A 268 10.71 0.78 22.64
C MET A 268 9.61 0.22 23.54
N PRO A 269 8.60 1.01 23.95
CA PRO A 269 7.40 0.50 24.59
C PRO A 269 6.63 -0.49 23.69
N GLN A 270 5.90 -1.42 24.30
CA GLN A 270 5.15 -2.47 23.57
C GLN A 270 4.16 -1.93 22.53
N TYR A 271 3.45 -0.84 22.82
CA TYR A 271 2.50 -0.22 21.89
C TYR A 271 3.21 0.41 20.68
N GLU A 272 4.42 0.94 20.88
CA GLU A 272 5.24 1.49 19.80
C GLU A 272 5.77 0.37 18.91
N ALA A 273 6.28 -0.70 19.52
CA ALA A 273 6.71 -1.90 18.79
C ALA A 273 5.59 -2.45 17.90
N LEU A 274 4.38 -2.60 18.44
CA LEU A 274 3.23 -3.09 17.68
C LEU A 274 2.89 -2.22 16.47
N TRP A 275 2.90 -0.89 16.63
CA TRP A 275 2.64 0.03 15.52
C TRP A 275 3.67 -0.13 14.38
N TYR A 276 4.95 -0.28 14.73
CA TYR A 276 5.99 -0.55 13.75
C TYR A 276 5.80 -1.90 13.07
N GLN A 277 5.45 -2.95 13.82
CA GLN A 277 5.21 -4.28 13.24
C GLN A 277 4.05 -4.28 12.22
N ILE A 278 2.93 -3.62 12.55
CA ILE A 278 1.80 -3.47 11.61
C ILE A 278 2.24 -2.66 10.38
N SER A 279 2.98 -1.56 10.59
CA SER A 279 3.47 -0.72 9.50
C SER A 279 4.41 -1.47 8.55
N ILE A 280 5.28 -2.31 9.09
CA ILE A 280 6.18 -3.19 8.34
C ILE A 280 5.36 -4.20 7.53
N PHE A 281 4.36 -4.83 8.16
CA PHE A 281 3.47 -5.78 7.50
C PHE A 281 2.71 -5.14 6.33
N CYS A 282 2.03 -4.02 6.57
CA CYS A 282 1.30 -3.28 5.55
C CYS A 282 2.22 -2.78 4.43
N GLY A 283 3.42 -2.30 4.78
CA GLY A 283 4.43 -1.85 3.81
C GLY A 283 4.94 -2.99 2.95
N GLY A 284 5.22 -4.15 3.55
CA GLY A 284 5.67 -5.35 2.83
C GLY A 284 4.60 -5.84 1.85
N LEU A 285 3.36 -5.97 2.32
CA LEU A 285 2.23 -6.37 1.48
C LEU A 285 2.05 -5.42 0.28
N SER A 286 2.09 -4.11 0.54
CA SER A 286 1.99 -3.07 -0.49
C SER A 286 3.14 -3.14 -1.50
N ALA A 287 4.37 -3.37 -1.01
CA ALA A 287 5.57 -3.50 -1.83
C ALA A 287 5.47 -4.73 -2.76
N MET A 288 5.04 -5.88 -2.25
CA MET A 288 4.85 -7.09 -3.07
C MET A 288 3.81 -6.85 -4.17
N ILE A 289 2.62 -6.35 -3.83
CA ILE A 289 1.55 -6.16 -4.80
C ILE A 289 1.99 -5.17 -5.89
N PHE A 290 2.56 -4.02 -5.49
CA PHE A 290 3.04 -3.02 -6.43
C PHE A 290 4.17 -3.56 -7.31
N ALA A 291 5.17 -4.24 -6.73
CA ALA A 291 6.32 -4.74 -7.48
C ALA A 291 5.93 -5.82 -8.48
N ARG A 292 4.95 -6.68 -8.16
CA ARG A 292 4.42 -7.71 -9.07
C ARG A 292 3.49 -7.15 -10.14
N GLN A 293 2.89 -5.99 -9.90
CA GLN A 293 2.09 -5.29 -10.90
C GLN A 293 2.93 -4.89 -12.13
N ILE A 294 4.20 -4.53 -11.93
CA ILE A 294 5.12 -4.11 -13.01
C ILE A 294 5.38 -5.25 -14.02
N PRO A 295 5.90 -6.43 -13.64
CA PRO A 295 6.10 -7.53 -14.59
C PRO A 295 4.78 -7.99 -15.19
N PHE A 296 3.66 -7.94 -14.46
CA PHE A 296 2.35 -8.25 -15.03
C PHE A 296 1.96 -7.28 -16.16
N MET A 297 2.09 -5.97 -15.94
CA MET A 297 1.87 -4.95 -16.98
C MET A 297 2.74 -5.18 -18.22
N LEU A 298 4.01 -5.54 -18.01
CA LEU A 298 4.94 -5.82 -19.10
C LEU A 298 4.55 -7.10 -19.86
N LYS A 299 4.19 -8.19 -19.16
CA LYS A 299 3.75 -9.45 -19.78
C LYS A 299 2.48 -9.27 -20.61
N GLN A 300 1.49 -8.53 -20.10
CA GLN A 300 0.28 -8.21 -20.88
C GLN A 300 0.58 -7.20 -22.00
N GLY A 301 1.63 -6.39 -21.85
CA GLY A 301 1.92 -5.25 -22.72
C GLY A 301 0.75 -4.27 -22.78
N LYS A 302 0.03 -4.15 -21.66
CA LYS A 302 -1.14 -3.31 -21.43
C LYS A 302 -1.09 -2.81 -19.99
N ILE A 303 -1.35 -1.52 -19.79
CA ILE A 303 -1.55 -0.90 -18.48
C ILE A 303 -3.05 -0.60 -18.35
N GLU A 304 -3.64 -1.04 -17.24
CA GLU A 304 -5.02 -0.71 -16.89
C GLU A 304 -5.07 -0.30 -15.43
N LEU A 305 -5.70 0.83 -15.12
CA LEU A 305 -5.92 1.24 -13.74
C LEU A 305 -7.10 0.49 -13.16
N SER A 306 -7.11 0.29 -11.85
CA SER A 306 -8.23 -0.40 -11.21
C SER A 306 -9.49 0.44 -11.36
N PRO A 307 -10.59 -0.10 -11.93
CA PRO A 307 -11.85 0.61 -11.99
C PRO A 307 -12.41 0.89 -10.59
N VAL A 308 -12.05 0.08 -9.60
CA VAL A 308 -12.44 0.25 -8.19
C VAL A 308 -11.78 1.49 -7.62
N LEU A 309 -10.46 1.59 -7.76
CA LEU A 309 -9.69 2.73 -7.29
C LEU A 309 -10.06 4.01 -8.06
N LEU A 310 -10.28 3.92 -9.38
CA LEU A 310 -10.69 5.06 -10.20
C LEU A 310 -12.00 5.66 -9.70
N ARG A 311 -13.02 4.81 -9.48
CA ARG A 311 -14.31 5.27 -8.96
C ARG A 311 -14.17 5.84 -7.56
N MET A 312 -13.42 5.16 -6.69
CA MET A 312 -13.19 5.61 -5.32
C MET A 312 -12.55 7.01 -5.30
N PHE A 313 -11.43 7.22 -5.99
CA PHE A 313 -10.76 8.53 -6.04
C PHE A 313 -11.60 9.60 -6.75
N SER A 314 -12.31 9.25 -7.82
CA SER A 314 -13.20 10.20 -8.51
C SER A 314 -14.38 10.65 -7.64
N SER A 315 -14.78 9.86 -6.66
CA SER A 315 -15.86 10.21 -5.72
C SER A 315 -15.43 11.13 -4.57
N MET A 316 -14.12 11.33 -4.39
CA MET A 316 -13.59 12.20 -3.34
C MET A 316 -13.48 13.64 -3.86
N LYS A 317 -14.19 14.58 -3.22
CA LYS A 317 -14.19 16.00 -3.59
C LYS A 317 -12.78 16.63 -3.59
N PHE A 318 -11.89 16.14 -2.73
CA PHE A 318 -10.52 16.65 -2.59
C PHE A 318 -9.47 15.84 -3.37
N SER A 319 -9.88 14.94 -4.28
CA SER A 319 -8.91 14.21 -5.07
C SER A 319 -8.27 15.16 -6.11
N PRO A 320 -6.93 15.26 -6.17
CA PRO A 320 -6.23 16.12 -7.12
C PRO A 320 -6.35 15.66 -8.59
N GLY A 321 -7.19 14.65 -8.88
CA GLY A 321 -7.36 14.11 -10.24
C GLY A 321 -6.19 13.26 -10.76
N ILE A 322 -5.15 13.05 -9.94
CA ILE A 322 -3.94 12.29 -10.29
C ILE A 322 -4.29 10.89 -10.82
N TYR A 323 -5.27 10.22 -10.23
CA TYR A 323 -5.67 8.87 -10.65
C TYR A 323 -6.34 8.88 -12.04
N ALA A 324 -7.12 9.91 -12.36
CA ALA A 324 -7.71 10.09 -13.69
C ALA A 324 -6.65 10.47 -14.74
N GLU A 325 -5.65 11.27 -14.36
CA GLU A 325 -4.50 11.55 -15.22
C GLU A 325 -3.67 10.30 -15.51
N ALA A 326 -3.43 9.46 -14.49
CA ALA A 326 -2.76 8.18 -14.67
C ALA A 326 -3.56 7.24 -15.59
N ALA A 327 -4.90 7.27 -15.55
CA ALA A 327 -5.75 6.55 -16.50
C ALA A 327 -5.55 7.02 -17.94
N ARG A 328 -5.47 8.34 -18.17
CA ARG A 328 -5.16 8.93 -19.48
C ARG A 328 -3.75 8.58 -19.96
N ALA A 329 -2.76 8.61 -19.07
CA ALA A 329 -1.41 8.20 -19.43
C ALA A 329 -1.34 6.71 -19.82
N ALA A 330 -2.11 5.85 -19.14
CA ALA A 330 -2.20 4.43 -19.48
C ALA A 330 -2.82 4.20 -20.87
N THR A 331 -3.88 4.93 -21.24
CA THR A 331 -4.50 4.80 -22.58
C THR A 331 -3.55 5.25 -23.70
N LEU A 332 -2.83 6.35 -23.49
CA LEU A 332 -1.81 6.84 -24.43
C LEU A 332 -0.68 5.81 -24.60
N TRP A 333 -0.18 5.26 -23.49
CA TRP A 333 0.86 4.23 -23.53
C TRP A 333 0.39 2.97 -24.25
N ASN A 334 -0.83 2.50 -23.97
CA ASN A 334 -1.42 1.33 -24.65
C ASN A 334 -1.52 1.53 -26.16
N ARG A 335 -1.92 2.73 -26.61
CA ARG A 335 -1.99 3.09 -28.04
C ARG A 335 -0.61 3.05 -28.67
N HIS A 336 0.39 3.62 -28.01
CA HIS A 336 1.78 3.64 -28.49
C HIS A 336 2.34 2.22 -28.63
N VAL A 337 2.20 1.37 -27.61
CA VAL A 337 2.65 -0.03 -27.65
C VAL A 337 1.97 -0.83 -28.76
N LYS A 338 0.68 -0.59 -29.02
CA LYS A 338 -0.04 -1.25 -30.12
C LYS A 338 0.54 -0.87 -31.49
N LEU A 339 0.87 0.41 -31.68
CA LEU A 339 1.51 0.90 -32.91
C LEU A 339 2.91 0.31 -33.10
N GLU A 340 3.77 0.36 -32.08
CA GLU A 340 5.13 -0.20 -32.17
C GLU A 340 5.10 -1.72 -32.43
N LYS A 341 4.20 -2.47 -31.77
CA LYS A 341 4.00 -3.90 -32.05
C LYS A 341 3.59 -4.15 -33.51
N ALA A 342 2.75 -3.30 -34.10
CA ALA A 342 2.35 -3.42 -35.50
C ALA A 342 3.52 -3.14 -36.46
N VAL A 343 4.33 -2.11 -36.19
CA VAL A 343 5.55 -1.79 -36.96
C VAL A 343 6.53 -2.96 -36.94
N LEU A 344 6.80 -3.52 -35.76
CA LEU A 344 7.71 -4.66 -35.62
C LEU A 344 7.22 -5.91 -36.35
N ARG A 345 5.91 -6.18 -36.34
CA ARG A 345 5.33 -7.29 -37.12
C ARG A 345 5.55 -7.09 -38.62
N LYS A 346 5.36 -5.88 -39.14
CA LYS A 346 5.63 -5.54 -40.54
C LYS A 346 7.10 -5.70 -40.90
N GLN A 347 8.01 -5.25 -40.05
CA GLN A 347 9.46 -5.39 -40.25
C GLN A 347 9.88 -6.87 -40.27
N LYS A 348 9.41 -7.69 -39.32
CA LYS A 348 9.67 -9.13 -39.30
C LYS A 348 9.16 -9.84 -40.54
N ALA A 349 7.95 -9.50 -41.00
CA ALA A 349 7.37 -10.08 -42.21
C ALA A 349 8.15 -9.71 -43.48
N ARG A 350 8.72 -8.50 -43.54
CA ARG A 350 9.61 -8.08 -44.65
C ARG A 350 10.94 -8.82 -44.60
N ALA A 351 11.57 -8.92 -43.43
CA ALA A 351 12.82 -9.64 -43.25
C ALA A 351 12.68 -11.14 -43.59
N SER A 352 11.57 -11.78 -43.20
CA SER A 352 11.32 -13.19 -43.56
C SER A 352 11.11 -13.41 -45.05
N LYS A 353 10.51 -12.44 -45.76
CA LYS A 353 10.36 -12.50 -47.22
C LYS A 353 11.70 -12.32 -47.93
N SER A 354 12.53 -11.39 -47.46
CA SER A 354 13.87 -11.16 -48.00
C SER A 354 14.83 -12.33 -47.80
N ARG A 355 14.61 -13.18 -46.78
CA ARG A 355 15.45 -14.37 -46.51
C ARG A 355 15.00 -15.61 -47.29
N ARG A 356 13.82 -15.58 -47.92
CA ARG A 356 13.26 -16.67 -48.74
C ARG A 356 13.48 -16.48 -50.24
N ARG A 357 13.82 -15.27 -50.66
CA ARG A 357 14.41 -14.98 -51.97
C ARG A 357 15.92 -15.10 -51.83
#